data_AF-A0A6P0RX50-F1
#
_entry.id   AF-A0A6P0RX50-F1
#
_cell.length_a   1.000
_cell.length_b   1.000
_cell.length_c   1.000
_cell.angle_alpha   90.00
_cell.angle_beta   90.00
_cell.angle_gamma   90.00
#
_symmetry.space_group_name_H-M   'P 1'
#
loop_
_entity.id
_entity.type
_entity.pdbx_description
1 polymer ?
#
loop_
_entity_poly.entity_id
_entity_poly.type
_entity_poly.pdbx_seq_one_letter_code
_entity_poly.pdbx_strand_id
1 'polypeptide(L)'
;VGEPAELIHEIVTTTTPYLPIDKPRYLMGVGTYREMARAIAAGIDLFDCVIPTRLGRHGAALVQGERWNLKNARFREDFSPLDPTCPCYCCQNFSRAYLNHLIRSQEALGYTLLSLHNVTELIRFTQRIREAIQRNSFATEFAHWLEPNST
;
A
#
# COMPACT_ATOMS: atom_id res chain seq x y z
N VAL A 1 -2.60 15.44 4.47
CA VAL A 1 -3.98 15.97 4.32
C VAL A 1 -4.88 14.88 4.86
N GLY A 2 -5.75 15.22 5.79
CA GLY A 2 -6.57 14.27 6.53
C GLY A 2 -6.44 14.49 8.03
N GLU A 3 -7.47 14.05 8.75
CA GLU A 3 -7.50 13.97 10.20
C GLU A 3 -6.47 12.94 10.72
N PRO A 4 -6.13 12.96 12.01
CA PRO A 4 -5.29 11.91 12.61
C PRO A 4 -5.87 10.51 12.34
N ALA A 5 -4.99 9.53 12.10
CA ALA A 5 -5.41 8.17 11.74
C ALA A 5 -6.39 7.54 12.74
N GLU A 6 -6.22 7.85 14.04
CA GLU A 6 -7.13 7.38 15.09
C GLU A 6 -8.51 8.03 15.00
N LEU A 7 -8.58 9.33 14.69
CA LEU A 7 -9.85 10.03 14.49
C LEU A 7 -10.58 9.52 13.24
N ILE A 8 -9.85 9.26 12.16
CA ILE A 8 -10.42 8.62 10.95
C ILE A 8 -11.02 7.26 11.33
N HIS A 9 -10.29 6.44 12.08
CA HIS A 9 -10.75 5.12 12.49
C HIS A 9 -12.00 5.19 13.39
N GLU A 10 -12.01 6.09 14.36
CA GLU A 10 -13.17 6.34 15.24
C GLU A 10 -14.42 6.72 14.44
N ILE A 11 -14.29 7.70 13.55
CA ILE A 11 -15.40 8.19 12.73
C ILE A 11 -15.92 7.10 11.80
N VAL A 12 -15.03 6.38 11.11
CA VAL A 12 -15.44 5.29 10.19
C VAL A 12 -16.14 4.17 10.95
N THR A 13 -15.62 3.76 12.10
CA THR A 13 -16.23 2.71 12.93
C THR A 13 -17.61 3.13 13.47
N THR A 14 -17.75 4.40 13.82
CA THR A 14 -19.03 4.96 14.32
C THR A 14 -20.06 5.11 13.21
N THR A 15 -19.65 5.54 12.02
CA THR A 15 -20.58 5.89 10.93
C THR A 15 -21.03 4.70 10.10
N THR A 16 -20.14 3.72 9.86
CA THR A 16 -20.41 2.59 8.96
C THR A 16 -21.65 1.75 9.33
N PRO A 17 -21.98 1.49 10.61
CA PRO A 17 -23.20 0.79 11.00
C PRO A 17 -24.50 1.48 10.58
N TYR A 18 -24.48 2.80 10.38
CA TYR A 18 -25.64 3.57 9.92
C TYR A 18 -25.77 3.61 8.39
N LEU A 19 -24.78 3.11 7.65
CA LEU A 19 -24.81 3.06 6.19
C LEU A 19 -25.54 1.79 5.71
N PRO A 20 -26.35 1.88 4.63
CA PRO A 20 -27.03 0.73 4.05
C PRO A 20 -26.06 -0.43 3.78
N ILE A 21 -26.45 -1.65 4.15
CA ILE A 21 -25.61 -2.86 4.00
C ILE A 21 -25.64 -3.41 2.57
N ASP A 22 -26.67 -3.06 1.80
CA ASP A 22 -26.89 -3.49 0.42
C ASP A 22 -26.22 -2.57 -0.62
N LYS A 23 -25.45 -1.57 -0.16
CA LYS A 23 -24.77 -0.59 -1.03
C LYS A 23 -23.27 -0.52 -0.71
N PRO A 24 -22.41 -0.36 -1.74
CA PRO A 24 -20.98 -0.16 -1.52
C PRO A 24 -20.69 1.09 -0.70
N ARG A 25 -19.75 0.98 0.24
CA ARG A 25 -19.29 2.08 1.11
C ARG A 25 -17.90 2.52 0.67
N TYR A 26 -17.77 3.79 0.33
CA TYR A 26 -16.55 4.37 -0.23
C TYR A 26 -15.90 5.35 0.75
N LEU A 27 -14.66 5.07 1.14
CA LEU A 27 -13.86 5.98 1.96
C LEU A 27 -12.86 6.74 1.09
N MET A 28 -13.11 8.04 0.95
CA MET A 28 -12.36 8.91 0.05
C MET A 28 -10.99 9.32 0.62
N GLY A 29 -9.94 9.24 -0.20
CA GLY A 29 -8.62 9.81 0.11
C GLY A 29 -7.77 9.01 1.10
N VAL A 30 -8.14 7.77 1.40
CA VAL A 30 -7.41 6.86 2.29
C VAL A 30 -6.65 5.81 1.48
N GLY A 31 -5.40 5.52 1.85
CA GLY A 31 -4.60 4.55 1.07
C GLY A 31 -3.32 4.02 1.70
N THR A 32 -3.09 4.22 3.00
CA THR A 32 -2.04 3.44 3.67
C THR A 32 -2.54 2.04 4.01
N TYR A 33 -1.64 1.06 4.09
CA TYR A 33 -1.99 -0.34 4.41
C TYR A 33 -2.81 -0.47 5.69
N ARG A 34 -2.37 0.23 6.76
CA ARG A 34 -3.03 0.21 8.06
C ARG A 34 -4.44 0.79 8.01
N GLU A 35 -4.57 2.00 7.44
CA GLU A 35 -5.87 2.66 7.36
C GLU A 35 -6.86 1.86 6.52
N MET A 36 -6.41 1.28 5.40
CA MET A 36 -7.25 0.42 4.57
C MET A 36 -7.69 -0.83 5.32
N ALA A 37 -6.78 -1.55 6.00
CA ALA A 37 -7.15 -2.73 6.76
C ALA A 37 -8.17 -2.42 7.87
N ARG A 38 -7.96 -1.33 8.62
CA ARG A 38 -8.90 -0.89 9.67
C ARG A 38 -10.25 -0.46 9.11
N ALA A 39 -10.27 0.27 8.00
CA ALA A 39 -11.51 0.70 7.35
C ALA A 39 -12.30 -0.48 6.77
N ILE A 40 -11.61 -1.47 6.17
CA ILE A 40 -12.24 -2.71 5.71
C ILE A 40 -12.83 -3.48 6.89
N ALA A 41 -12.11 -3.57 8.02
CA ALA A 41 -12.62 -4.19 9.24
C ALA A 41 -13.88 -3.48 9.77
N ALA A 42 -13.99 -2.17 9.57
CA ALA A 42 -15.17 -1.38 9.92
C ALA A 42 -16.31 -1.47 8.87
N GLY A 43 -16.08 -2.10 7.71
CA GLY A 43 -17.10 -2.36 6.69
C GLY A 43 -17.07 -1.43 5.48
N ILE A 44 -15.92 -0.80 5.17
CA ILE A 44 -15.69 -0.04 3.93
C ILE A 44 -15.26 -0.96 2.77
N ASP A 45 -15.77 -0.68 1.55
CA ASP A 45 -15.57 -1.51 0.36
C ASP A 45 -14.65 -0.90 -0.70
N LEU A 46 -14.62 0.44 -0.79
CA LEU A 46 -13.93 1.18 -1.85
C LEU A 46 -12.99 2.24 -1.27
N PHE A 47 -11.88 2.48 -2.00
CA PHE A 47 -10.83 3.42 -1.61
C PHE A 47 -10.25 4.11 -2.85
N ASP A 48 -9.75 5.33 -2.67
CA ASP A 48 -8.89 6.02 -3.64
C ASP A 48 -7.72 6.68 -2.92
N CYS A 49 -6.55 6.68 -3.56
CA CYS A 49 -5.40 7.40 -3.02
C CYS A 49 -4.32 7.68 -4.05
N VAL A 50 -3.70 8.85 -3.93
CA VAL A 50 -2.54 9.24 -4.74
C VAL A 50 -1.21 8.74 -4.17
N ILE A 51 -1.18 8.21 -2.94
CA ILE A 51 0.03 7.74 -2.24
C ILE A 51 0.92 6.86 -3.13
N PRO A 52 0.45 5.76 -3.76
CA PRO A 52 1.34 4.85 -4.47
C PRO A 52 2.11 5.54 -5.61
N THR A 53 1.42 6.35 -6.42
CA THR A 53 2.05 7.05 -7.55
C THR A 53 2.88 8.26 -7.10
N ARG A 54 2.42 9.00 -6.07
CA ARG A 54 3.19 10.12 -5.49
C ARG A 54 4.50 9.62 -4.90
N LEU A 55 4.46 8.53 -4.13
CA LEU A 55 5.67 7.91 -3.57
C LEU A 55 6.63 7.43 -4.66
N GLY A 56 6.11 6.79 -5.72
CA GLY A 56 6.91 6.36 -6.85
C GLY A 56 7.69 7.51 -7.49
N ARG A 57 7.03 8.64 -7.73
CA ARG A 57 7.67 9.88 -8.25
C ARG A 57 8.68 10.51 -7.29
N HIS A 58 8.57 10.24 -5.99
CA HIS A 58 9.55 10.68 -5.00
C HIS A 58 10.65 9.65 -4.73
N GLY A 59 10.72 8.57 -5.51
CA GLY A 59 11.76 7.55 -5.39
C GLY A 59 11.53 6.58 -4.23
N ALA A 60 10.28 6.40 -3.80
CA ALA A 60 9.91 5.45 -2.76
C ALA A 60 9.07 4.29 -3.32
N ALA A 61 9.42 3.08 -2.91
CA ALA A 61 8.67 1.87 -3.19
C ALA A 61 7.88 1.42 -1.96
N LEU A 62 6.72 0.82 -2.19
CA LEU A 62 5.97 0.06 -1.20
C LEU A 62 6.28 -1.43 -1.39
N VAL A 63 6.80 -2.08 -0.37
CA VAL A 63 7.20 -3.50 -0.42
C VAL A 63 6.69 -4.17 0.83
N GLN A 64 5.71 -5.07 0.69
CA GLN A 64 5.17 -5.90 1.78
C GLN A 64 4.75 -5.09 3.03
N GLY A 65 4.08 -3.94 2.81
CA GLY A 65 3.64 -3.06 3.90
C GLY A 65 4.64 -1.99 4.31
N GLU A 66 5.90 -2.11 3.89
CA GLU A 66 6.98 -1.19 4.23
C GLU A 66 7.25 -0.16 3.13
N ARG A 67 7.69 1.03 3.55
CA ARG A 67 8.11 2.09 2.62
C ARG A 67 9.63 2.11 2.49
N TRP A 68 10.14 1.84 1.30
CA TRP A 68 11.58 1.88 1.01
C TRP A 68 11.94 3.14 0.23
N ASN A 69 12.99 3.85 0.66
CA ASN A 69 13.59 4.94 -0.10
C ASN A 69 14.70 4.42 -1.02
N LEU A 70 14.45 4.39 -2.34
CA LEU A 70 15.37 3.81 -3.32
C LEU A 70 16.62 4.67 -3.53
N LYS A 71 16.73 5.86 -2.94
CA LYS A 71 17.97 6.66 -2.95
C LYS A 71 19.03 6.15 -1.96
N ASN A 72 18.64 5.27 -1.02
CA ASN A 72 19.51 4.77 0.03
C ASN A 72 20.70 3.98 -0.56
N ALA A 73 21.89 4.15 0.02
CA ALA A 73 23.12 3.53 -0.44
C ALA A 73 23.07 1.99 -0.44
N ARG A 74 22.29 1.38 0.46
CA ARG A 74 22.11 -0.08 0.53
C ARG A 74 21.65 -0.72 -0.78
N PHE A 75 21.02 0.05 -1.67
CA PHE A 75 20.48 -0.44 -2.93
C PHE A 75 21.43 -0.28 -4.11
N ARG A 76 22.60 0.37 -3.98
CA ARG A 76 23.47 0.70 -5.12
C ARG A 76 24.01 -0.52 -5.87
N GLU A 77 24.30 -1.59 -5.14
CA GLU A 77 24.87 -2.84 -5.67
C GLU A 77 23.96 -4.04 -5.33
N ASP A 78 22.69 -3.77 -5.03
CA ASP A 78 21.70 -4.80 -4.80
C ASP A 78 21.09 -5.24 -6.15
N PHE A 79 21.62 -6.33 -6.70
CA PHE A 79 21.17 -6.87 -7.99
C PHE A 79 19.88 -7.71 -7.90
N SER A 80 19.27 -7.84 -6.71
CA SER A 80 18.00 -8.51 -6.55
C SER A 80 16.82 -7.66 -7.06
N PRO A 81 15.67 -8.27 -7.43
CA PRO A 81 14.47 -7.53 -7.81
C PRO A 81 13.90 -6.77 -6.61
N LEU A 82 13.07 -5.75 -6.87
CA LEU A 82 12.47 -4.93 -5.81
C LEU A 82 11.67 -5.79 -4.80
N ASP A 83 10.72 -6.59 -5.30
CA ASP A 83 10.02 -7.64 -4.56
C ASP A 83 10.01 -8.94 -5.41
N PRO A 84 10.66 -10.03 -4.96
CA PRO A 84 10.71 -11.27 -5.73
C PRO A 84 9.35 -11.95 -5.90
N THR A 85 8.34 -11.58 -5.11
CA THR A 85 6.99 -12.13 -5.19
C THR A 85 6.07 -11.31 -6.11
N CYS A 86 6.49 -10.12 -6.53
CA CYS A 86 5.65 -9.20 -7.29
C CYS A 86 5.71 -9.51 -8.80
N PRO A 87 4.56 -9.74 -9.46
CA PRO A 87 4.51 -10.08 -10.88
C PRO A 87 4.57 -8.86 -11.81
N CYS A 88 4.87 -7.65 -11.31
CA CYS A 88 4.88 -6.46 -12.15
C CYS A 88 6.13 -6.39 -13.05
N TYR A 89 6.01 -5.69 -14.17
CA TYR A 89 7.11 -5.46 -15.11
C TYR A 89 8.37 -4.89 -14.44
N CYS A 90 8.22 -4.03 -13.44
CA CYS A 90 9.35 -3.47 -12.69
C CYS A 90 10.16 -4.59 -11.98
N CYS A 91 9.48 -5.46 -11.24
CA CYS A 91 10.12 -6.52 -10.45
C CYS A 91 10.65 -7.68 -11.32
N GLN A 92 10.04 -7.93 -12.47
CA GLN A 92 10.47 -9.01 -13.36
C GLN A 92 11.69 -8.67 -14.22
N ASN A 93 11.94 -7.38 -14.46
CA ASN A 93 12.91 -6.95 -15.46
C ASN A 93 14.07 -6.11 -14.91
N PHE A 94 13.97 -5.55 -13.70
CA PHE A 94 14.96 -4.61 -13.18
C PHE A 94 15.41 -4.93 -11.76
N SER A 95 16.69 -4.70 -11.49
CA SER A 95 17.27 -4.82 -10.16
C SER A 95 17.08 -3.55 -9.33
N ARG A 96 17.18 -3.67 -8.00
CA ARG A 96 17.20 -2.53 -7.09
C ARG A 96 18.36 -1.57 -7.38
N ALA A 97 19.52 -2.09 -7.77
CA ALA A 97 20.68 -1.32 -8.23
C ALA A 97 20.36 -0.43 -9.43
N TYR A 98 19.70 -0.99 -10.45
CA TYR A 98 19.30 -0.21 -11.62
C TYR A 98 18.24 0.84 -11.27
N LEU A 99 17.24 0.48 -10.45
CA LEU A 99 16.24 1.43 -9.96
C LEU A 99 16.87 2.55 -9.13
N ASN A 100 17.81 2.24 -8.24
CA ASN A 100 18.58 3.22 -7.47
C ASN A 100 19.31 4.20 -8.40
N HIS A 101 20.00 3.68 -9.42
CA HIS A 101 20.66 4.49 -10.42
C HIS A 101 19.68 5.45 -11.12
N LEU A 102 18.58 4.95 -11.68
CA LEU A 102 17.57 5.78 -12.36
C LEU A 102 17.02 6.89 -11.45
N ILE A 103 16.67 6.55 -10.20
CA ILE A 103 16.11 7.51 -9.24
C ILE A 103 17.14 8.57 -8.82
N ARG A 104 18.43 8.22 -8.74
CA ARG A 104 19.50 9.16 -8.43
C ARG A 104 19.85 10.05 -9.62
N SER A 105 19.80 9.50 -10.83
CA SER A 105 19.98 10.21 -12.10
C SER A 105 18.76 11.06 -12.49
N GLN A 106 17.66 10.98 -11.73
CA GLN A 106 16.40 11.69 -11.97
C GLN A 106 15.72 11.33 -13.29
N GLU A 107 15.95 10.10 -13.76
CA GLU A 107 15.37 9.57 -15.00
C GLU A 107 13.89 9.25 -14.82
N ALA A 108 13.05 9.74 -15.74
CA ALA A 108 11.59 9.59 -15.67
C ALA A 108 11.16 8.12 -15.63
N LEU A 109 11.91 7.23 -16.29
CA LEU A 109 11.66 5.79 -16.29
C LEU A 109 11.65 5.22 -14.85
N GLY A 110 12.55 5.68 -13.97
CA GLY A 110 12.59 5.22 -12.59
C GLY A 110 11.29 5.52 -11.85
N TYR A 111 10.74 6.72 -12.02
CA TYR A 111 9.48 7.13 -11.41
C TYR A 111 8.29 6.34 -11.94
N THR A 112 8.26 6.05 -13.24
CA THR A 112 7.23 5.23 -13.87
C THR A 112 7.27 3.80 -13.34
N LEU A 113 8.45 3.18 -13.28
CA LEU A 113 8.64 1.82 -12.78
C LEU A 113 8.24 1.68 -11.31
N LEU A 114 8.63 2.63 -10.45
CA LEU A 114 8.21 2.61 -9.05
C LEU A 114 6.71 2.87 -8.88
N SER A 115 6.11 3.74 -9.69
CA SER A 115 4.66 3.98 -9.65
C SER A 115 3.88 2.73 -10.06
N LEU A 116 4.32 2.04 -11.12
CA LEU A 116 3.75 0.76 -11.57
C LEU A 116 3.83 -0.30 -10.46
N HIS A 117 5.00 -0.45 -9.84
CA HIS A 117 5.20 -1.38 -8.73
C HIS A 117 4.27 -1.06 -7.55
N ASN A 118 4.24 0.20 -7.10
CA ASN A 118 3.44 0.60 -5.93
C ASN A 118 1.93 0.40 -6.14
N VAL A 119 1.42 0.70 -7.35
CA VAL A 119 0.02 0.44 -7.69
C VAL A 119 -0.25 -1.06 -7.70
N THR A 120 0.64 -1.86 -8.28
CA THR A 120 0.52 -3.32 -8.29
C THR A 120 0.50 -3.88 -6.88
N GLU A 121 1.39 -3.43 -6.00
CA GLU A 121 1.43 -3.90 -4.61
C GLU A 121 0.16 -3.53 -3.84
N LEU A 122 -0.41 -2.33 -4.05
CA LEU A 122 -1.65 -1.94 -3.38
C LEU A 122 -2.84 -2.81 -3.83
N ILE A 123 -2.92 -3.14 -5.13
CA ILE A 123 -3.91 -4.07 -5.67
C ILE A 123 -3.72 -5.47 -5.09
N ARG A 124 -2.48 -5.97 -5.03
CA ARG A 124 -2.17 -7.27 -4.41
C ARG A 124 -2.57 -7.30 -2.94
N PHE A 125 -2.34 -6.22 -2.20
CA PHE A 125 -2.74 -6.12 -0.81
C PHE A 125 -4.25 -6.23 -0.62
N THR A 126 -5.05 -5.53 -1.42
CA THR A 126 -6.52 -5.64 -1.34
C THR A 126 -7.04 -7.00 -1.80
N GLN A 127 -6.37 -7.64 -2.77
CA GLN A 127 -6.65 -9.02 -3.17
C GLN A 127 -6.40 -10.01 -2.02
N ARG A 128 -5.25 -9.91 -1.33
CA ARG A 128 -4.95 -10.73 -0.15
C ARG A 128 -6.00 -10.55 0.96
N ILE A 129 -6.45 -9.31 1.20
CA ILE A 129 -7.52 -9.04 2.16
C ILE A 129 -8.82 -9.70 1.73
N ARG A 130 -9.22 -9.55 0.46
CA ARG A 130 -10.43 -10.21 -0.08
C ARG A 130 -10.39 -11.72 0.11
N GLU A 131 -9.27 -12.36 -0.22
CA GLU A 131 -9.07 -13.80 -0.05
C GLU A 131 -9.14 -14.23 1.42
N ALA A 132 -8.56 -13.44 2.34
CA ALA A 132 -8.64 -13.72 3.77
C ALA A 132 -10.06 -13.55 4.34
N ILE A 133 -10.83 -12.57 3.85
CA ILE A 133 -12.25 -12.42 4.21
C ILE A 133 -13.04 -13.65 3.75
N GLN A 134 -12.86 -14.08 2.51
CA GLN A 134 -13.53 -15.27 1.96
C GLN A 134 -13.19 -16.56 2.73
N ARG A 135 -11.97 -16.65 3.27
CA ARG A 135 -11.50 -17.77 4.11
C ARG A 135 -11.82 -17.61 5.60
N ASN A 136 -12.53 -16.55 6.01
CA ASN A 136 -12.80 -16.21 7.40
C ASN A 136 -11.52 -16.08 8.27
N SER A 137 -10.39 -15.71 7.68
CA SER A 137 -9.08 -15.60 8.34
C SER A 137 -8.56 -14.16 8.42
N PHE A 138 -9.30 -13.18 7.91
CA PHE A 138 -8.90 -11.77 7.87
C PHE A 138 -8.42 -11.23 9.22
N ALA A 139 -9.19 -11.43 10.29
CA ALA A 139 -8.85 -10.93 11.62
C ALA A 139 -7.53 -11.51 12.17
N THR A 140 -7.14 -12.72 11.73
CA THR A 140 -5.89 -13.38 12.14
C THR A 140 -4.73 -12.95 11.24
N GLU A 141 -4.89 -13.01 9.92
CA GLU A 141 -3.82 -12.71 8.95
C GLU A 141 -3.42 -11.22 8.97
N PHE A 142 -4.37 -10.33 9.28
CA PHE A 142 -4.15 -8.88 9.28
C PHE A 142 -4.14 -8.25 10.68
N ALA A 143 -4.08 -9.06 11.76
CA ALA A 143 -4.11 -8.58 13.15
C ALA A 143 -3.12 -7.43 13.42
N HIS A 144 -1.88 -7.55 12.92
CA HIS A 144 -0.82 -6.54 13.06
C HIS A 144 -1.17 -5.16 12.46
N TRP A 145 -2.10 -5.10 11.51
CA TRP A 145 -2.64 -3.85 10.97
C TRP A 145 -3.82 -3.30 11.79
N LEU A 146 -4.54 -4.17 12.49
CA LEU A 146 -5.71 -3.80 13.28
C LEU A 146 -5.32 -3.24 14.65
N GLU A 147 -4.28 -3.77 15.27
CA GLU A 147 -3.81 -3.33 16.59
C GLU A 147 -3.40 -1.83 16.60
N PRO A 148 -3.65 -1.11 17.71
CA PRO A 148 -3.07 0.21 17.94
C PRO A 148 -1.53 0.10 17.98
N ASN A 149 -0.83 1.12 17.50
CA ASN A 149 0.64 1.13 17.64
C ASN A 149 0.98 1.02 19.12
N SER A 150 1.75 -0.01 19.50
CA SER A 150 2.51 0.03 20.74
C SER A 150 3.40 1.27 20.69
N THR A 151 3.17 2.19 21.63
CA THR A 151 3.88 3.45 21.90
C THR A 151 5.37 3.42 21.57
#